data_AF-A0A174G9Z1-F1
#
_entry.id   AF-A0A174G9Z1-F1
#
_cell.length_a   1.000
_cell.length_b   1.000
_cell.length_c   1.000
_cell.angle_alpha   90.00
_cell.angle_beta   90.00
_cell.angle_gamma   90.00
#
_symmetry.space_group_name_H-M   'P 1'
#
loop_
_entity.id
_entity.type
_entity.pdbx_description
1 polymer ?
#
loop_
_entity_poly.entity_id
_entity_poly.type
_entity_poly.pdbx_seq_one_letter_code
_entity_poly.pdbx_strand_id
1 'polypeptide(L)'
;MSLISTYEKFAKINTEFIAFIEKAIKEDFKNFTEEQMKMNLKIALKNYEDLKFESDEIVAANDEEKNNLNDLKYLIMSGLFLVSDLNHFYNINEYERFKMRGINYINNSRRGKSF
;
A
#
# COMPACT_ATOMS: atom_id res chain seq x y z
N MET A 1 -4.28 -19.82 -4.97
CA MET A 1 -3.60 -19.10 -3.87
C MET A 1 -4.47 -19.18 -2.62
N SER A 2 -3.92 -19.24 -1.41
CA SER A 2 -4.73 -19.30 -0.18
C SER A 2 -4.85 -17.94 0.49
N LEU A 3 -5.94 -17.71 1.23
CA LEU A 3 -6.17 -16.47 1.98
C LEU A 3 -4.98 -16.07 2.85
N ILE A 4 -4.42 -17.03 3.60
CA ILE A 4 -3.27 -16.81 4.49
C ILE A 4 -2.04 -16.35 3.71
N SER A 5 -1.71 -17.02 2.60
CA SER A 5 -0.55 -16.64 1.77
C SER A 5 -0.67 -15.24 1.18
N THR A 6 -1.89 -14.82 0.79
CA THR A 6 -2.13 -13.47 0.26
C THR A 6 -2.06 -12.42 1.38
N TYR A 7 -2.51 -12.74 2.59
CA TYR A 7 -2.33 -11.88 3.77
C TYR A 7 -0.85 -11.63 4.09
N GLU A 8 -0.03 -12.68 4.12
CA GLU A 8 1.40 -12.57 4.39
C GLU A 8 2.10 -11.72 3.32
N LYS A 9 1.74 -11.96 2.06
CA LYS A 9 2.26 -11.18 0.92
C LYS A 9 1.86 -9.71 1.02
N PHE A 10 0.60 -9.42 1.35
CA PHE A 10 0.12 -8.06 1.61
C PHE A 10 0.90 -7.41 2.76
N ALA A 11 1.05 -8.09 3.90
CA ALA A 11 1.72 -7.54 5.07
C ALA A 11 3.17 -7.15 4.75
N LYS A 12 3.88 -7.99 3.99
CA LYS A 12 5.24 -7.71 3.51
C LYS A 12 5.27 -6.48 2.59
N ILE A 13 4.47 -6.50 1.52
CA ILE A 13 4.41 -5.40 0.54
C ILE A 13 4.06 -4.07 1.22
N ASN A 14 3.06 -4.08 2.11
CA ASN A 14 2.62 -2.88 2.81
C ASN A 14 3.68 -2.36 3.79
N THR A 15 4.40 -3.25 4.47
CA THR A 15 5.50 -2.85 5.37
C THR A 15 6.65 -2.20 4.61
N GLU A 16 7.07 -2.81 3.50
CA GLU A 16 8.11 -2.26 2.63
C GLU A 16 7.70 -0.92 2.02
N PHE A 17 6.45 -0.80 1.58
CA PHE A 17 5.90 0.43 1.04
C PHE A 17 5.82 1.56 2.07
N ILE A 18 5.36 1.28 3.29
CA ILE A 18 5.33 2.25 4.39
C ILE A 18 6.74 2.75 4.71
N ALA A 19 7.73 1.84 4.79
CA ALA A 19 9.11 2.23 5.08
C ALA A 19 9.69 3.14 3.98
N PHE A 20 9.38 2.84 2.72
CA PHE A 20 9.74 3.69 1.58
C PHE A 20 9.12 5.09 1.71
N ILE A 21 7.81 5.21 1.93
CA ILE A 21 7.11 6.49 2.05
C ILE A 21 7.67 7.28 3.24
N GLU A 22 7.85 6.63 4.39
CA GLU A 22 8.37 7.27 5.60
C GLU A 22 9.77 7.85 5.36
N LYS A 23 10.65 7.09 4.70
CA LYS A 23 11.99 7.56 4.32
C LYS A 23 11.92 8.73 3.33
N ALA A 24 11.01 8.68 2.35
CA ALA A 24 10.85 9.75 1.38
C ALA A 24 10.36 11.05 2.05
N ILE A 25 9.38 10.96 2.94
CA ILE A 25 8.81 12.12 3.64
C ILE A 25 9.79 12.72 4.64
N LYS A 26 10.43 11.90 5.47
CA LYS A 26 11.32 12.35 6.55
C LYS A 26 12.50 13.20 6.02
N GLU A 27 12.96 12.86 4.82
CA GLU A 27 14.16 13.44 4.21
C GLU A 27 13.80 14.40 3.07
N ASP A 28 12.53 14.82 3.01
CA ASP A 28 12.00 15.77 2.04
C ASP A 28 12.35 15.39 0.59
N PHE A 29 12.19 14.09 0.28
CA PHE A 29 12.49 13.44 -0.99
C PHE A 29 13.96 13.46 -1.44
N LYS A 30 14.89 14.06 -0.67
CA LYS A 30 16.30 14.24 -1.05
C LYS A 30 17.09 12.93 -1.18
N ASN A 31 16.59 11.86 -0.58
CA ASN A 31 17.20 10.52 -0.62
C ASN A 31 16.94 9.74 -1.91
N PHE A 32 16.14 10.28 -2.81
CA PHE A 32 15.78 9.63 -4.07
C PHE A 32 15.99 10.61 -5.22
N THR A 33 16.53 10.12 -6.33
CA THR A 33 16.38 10.84 -7.59
C THR A 33 14.92 10.79 -8.03
N GLU A 34 14.52 11.72 -8.91
CA GLU A 34 13.16 11.74 -9.46
C GLU A 34 12.81 10.41 -10.16
N GLU A 35 13.76 9.84 -10.91
CA GLU A 35 13.60 8.54 -11.57
C GLU A 35 13.40 7.41 -10.57
N GLN A 36 14.21 7.36 -9.50
CA GLN A 36 14.07 6.36 -8.44
C GLN A 36 12.70 6.48 -7.75
N MET A 37 12.25 7.70 -7.46
CA MET A 37 10.95 7.91 -6.82
C MET A 37 9.81 7.41 -7.71
N LYS A 38 9.80 7.81 -8.99
CA LYS A 38 8.80 7.36 -9.97
C LYS A 38 8.83 5.85 -10.16
N MET A 39 10.01 5.25 -10.22
CA MET A 39 10.17 3.79 -10.36
C MET A 39 9.63 3.06 -9.13
N ASN A 40 9.97 3.50 -7.91
CA ASN A 40 9.49 2.88 -6.67
C ASN A 40 7.97 2.97 -6.54
N LEU A 41 7.37 4.12 -6.89
CA LEU A 41 5.91 4.30 -6.90
C LEU A 41 5.22 3.38 -7.92
N LYS A 42 5.79 3.23 -9.13
CA LYS A 42 5.27 2.29 -10.14
C LYS A 42 5.37 0.83 -9.69
N ILE A 43 6.48 0.44 -9.07
CA ILE A 43 6.66 -0.92 -8.52
C ILE A 43 5.61 -1.17 -7.43
N ALA A 44 5.43 -0.23 -6.51
CA ALA A 44 4.43 -0.33 -5.46
C ALA A 44 3.01 -0.42 -6.04
N LEU A 45 2.67 0.38 -7.06
CA LEU A 45 1.39 0.32 -7.75
C LEU A 45 1.13 -1.08 -8.31
N LYS A 46 2.08 -1.60 -9.08
CA LYS A 46 1.98 -2.95 -9.66
C LYS A 46 1.83 -4.03 -8.59
N ASN A 47 2.59 -3.93 -7.49
CA ASN A 47 2.50 -4.90 -6.40
C ASN A 47 1.09 -4.96 -5.78
N TYR A 48 0.42 -3.81 -5.62
CA TYR A 48 -0.96 -3.77 -5.13
C TYR A 48 -1.98 -4.21 -6.18
N GLU A 49 -1.76 -3.92 -7.46
CA GLU A 49 -2.59 -4.45 -8.56
C GLU A 49 -2.52 -5.97 -8.60
N ASP A 50 -1.31 -6.54 -8.57
CA ASP A 50 -1.09 -7.99 -8.56
C ASP A 50 -1.77 -8.64 -7.34
N LEU A 51 -1.62 -8.06 -6.14
CA LEU A 51 -2.33 -8.52 -4.93
C LEU A 51 -3.86 -8.47 -5.08
N LYS A 52 -4.39 -7.42 -5.71
CA LYS A 52 -5.84 -7.29 -5.94
C LYS A 52 -6.30 -8.44 -6.84
N PHE A 53 -5.64 -8.67 -7.97
CA PHE A 53 -5.97 -9.76 -8.89
C PHE A 53 -5.90 -11.12 -8.17
N GLU A 54 -4.81 -11.39 -7.45
CA GLU A 54 -4.65 -12.61 -6.68
C GLU A 54 -5.76 -12.82 -5.64
N SER A 55 -6.18 -11.75 -4.94
CA SER A 55 -7.26 -11.81 -3.95
C SER A 55 -8.64 -12.04 -4.58
N ASP A 56 -8.85 -11.60 -5.83
CA ASP A 56 -10.09 -11.79 -6.56
C ASP A 56 -10.30 -13.24 -7.01
N GLU A 57 -9.22 -14.01 -7.16
CA GLU A 57 -9.27 -15.43 -7.50
C GLU A 57 -9.52 -16.36 -6.30
N ILE A 58 -9.52 -15.83 -5.07
CA ILE A 58 -9.72 -16.63 -3.86
C ILE A 58 -11.21 -16.97 -3.70
N VAL A 59 -11.51 -18.27 -3.61
CA VAL A 59 -12.83 -18.78 -3.27
C VAL A 59 -12.86 -19.13 -1.79
N ALA A 60 -13.68 -18.42 -1.01
CA ALA A 60 -13.85 -18.69 0.42
C ALA A 60 -14.65 -19.99 0.64
N ALA A 61 -14.22 -20.82 1.58
CA ALA A 61 -14.87 -22.08 1.90
C ALA A 61 -16.09 -21.91 2.84
N ASN A 62 -16.16 -20.81 3.59
CA ASN A 62 -17.23 -20.50 4.54
C ASN A 62 -17.39 -18.97 4.73
N ASP A 63 -18.39 -18.57 5.53
CA ASP A 63 -18.68 -17.15 5.78
C ASP A 63 -17.59 -16.43 6.57
N GLU A 64 -16.87 -17.12 7.46
CA GLU A 64 -15.77 -16.54 8.23
C GLU A 64 -14.59 -16.20 7.31
N GLU A 65 -14.16 -17.14 6.46
CA GLU A 65 -13.15 -16.91 5.43
C GLU A 65 -13.57 -15.82 4.45
N LYS A 66 -14.86 -15.74 4.10
CA LYS A 66 -15.39 -14.69 3.24
C LYS A 66 -15.25 -13.31 3.88
N ASN A 67 -15.56 -13.18 5.16
CA ASN A 67 -15.37 -11.93 5.90
C ASN A 67 -13.88 -11.55 5.96
N ASN A 68 -13.02 -12.51 6.31
CA ASN A 68 -11.57 -12.30 6.34
C ASN A 68 -10.99 -11.92 4.96
N LEU A 69 -11.52 -12.50 3.88
CA LEU A 69 -11.14 -12.15 2.50
C LEU A 69 -11.62 -10.74 2.14
N ASN A 70 -12.82 -10.35 2.54
CA ASN A 70 -13.31 -8.98 2.32
C ASN A 70 -12.41 -7.96 3.04
N ASP A 71 -12.05 -8.22 4.29
CA ASP A 71 -11.14 -7.37 5.05
C ASP A 71 -9.78 -7.24 4.35
N LEU A 72 -9.23 -8.35 3.85
CA LEU A 72 -8.00 -8.33 3.05
C LEU A 72 -8.15 -7.45 1.80
N LYS A 73 -9.24 -7.61 1.06
CA LYS A 73 -9.52 -6.83 -0.15
C LYS A 73 -9.64 -5.34 0.17
N TYR A 74 -10.27 -4.98 1.29
CA TYR A 74 -10.32 -3.59 1.74
C TYR A 74 -8.94 -3.03 2.05
N LEU A 75 -8.08 -3.80 2.72
CA LEU A 75 -6.70 -3.41 3.02
C LEU A 75 -5.88 -3.22 1.74
N ILE A 76 -5.97 -4.15 0.79
CA ILE A 76 -5.30 -4.07 -0.52
C ILE A 76 -5.77 -2.83 -1.28
N MET A 77 -7.08 -2.61 -1.37
CA MET A 77 -7.66 -1.44 -2.04
C MET A 77 -7.24 -0.12 -1.39
N SER A 78 -7.13 -0.08 -0.06
CA SER A 78 -6.63 1.09 0.66
C SER A 78 -5.18 1.42 0.27
N GLY A 79 -4.31 0.40 0.22
CA GLY A 79 -2.92 0.56 -0.25
C GLY A 79 -2.84 0.97 -1.73
N LEU A 80 -3.69 0.40 -2.58
CA LEU A 80 -3.77 0.71 -4.01
C LEU A 80 -4.19 2.18 -4.25
N PHE A 81 -5.21 2.67 -3.54
CA PHE A 81 -5.62 4.06 -3.65
C PHE A 81 -4.54 5.00 -3.12
N LEU A 82 -3.87 4.64 -2.04
CA LEU A 82 -2.75 5.43 -1.54
C LEU A 82 -1.65 5.56 -2.60
N VAL A 83 -1.14 4.46 -3.15
CA VAL A 83 -0.03 4.54 -4.11
C VAL A 83 -0.43 5.28 -5.39
N SER A 84 -1.69 5.15 -5.82
CA SER A 84 -2.23 5.92 -6.94
C SER A 84 -2.21 7.43 -6.66
N ASP A 85 -2.72 7.84 -5.49
CA ASP A 85 -2.70 9.25 -5.05
C ASP A 85 -1.26 9.78 -4.97
N LEU A 86 -0.36 9.03 -4.33
CA LEU A 86 1.04 9.41 -4.15
C LEU A 86 1.77 9.53 -5.50
N ASN A 87 1.53 8.60 -6.42
CA ASN A 87 2.07 8.68 -7.77
C ASN A 87 1.52 9.90 -8.52
N HIS A 88 0.23 10.17 -8.42
CA HIS A 88 -0.37 11.36 -9.03
C HIS A 88 0.26 12.64 -8.48
N PHE A 89 0.24 12.85 -7.16
CA PHE A 89 0.75 14.05 -6.51
C PHE A 89 2.23 14.30 -6.80
N TYR A 90 3.06 13.24 -6.79
CA TYR A 90 4.47 13.39 -7.11
C TYR A 90 4.70 13.85 -8.55
N ASN A 91 3.92 13.33 -9.52
CA ASN A 91 4.05 13.69 -10.93
C ASN A 91 3.58 15.12 -11.25
N ILE A 92 2.71 15.71 -10.42
CA ILE A 92 2.25 17.10 -10.54
C ILE A 92 2.92 18.05 -9.54
N ASN A 93 3.98 17.60 -8.86
CA ASN A 93 4.75 18.35 -7.86
C ASN A 93 3.94 18.83 -6.64
N GLU A 94 2.82 18.19 -6.32
CA GLU A 94 2.02 18.47 -5.11
C GLU A 94 2.59 17.74 -3.88
N TYR A 95 3.84 18.03 -3.52
CA TYR A 95 4.58 17.31 -2.47
C TYR A 95 3.95 17.42 -1.08
N GLU A 96 3.30 18.52 -0.73
CA GLU A 96 2.62 18.65 0.56
C GLU A 96 1.40 17.75 0.66
N ARG A 97 0.67 17.54 -0.44
CA ARG A 97 -0.43 16.56 -0.49
C ARG A 97 0.09 15.13 -0.43
N PHE A 98 1.22 14.84 -1.08
CA PHE A 98 1.93 13.57 -0.92
C PHE A 98 2.24 13.31 0.56
N LYS A 99 2.89 14.26 1.23
CA LYS A 99 3.29 14.14 2.66
C LYS A 99 2.08 13.91 3.55
N MET A 100 1.05 14.76 3.44
CA MET A 100 -0.18 14.61 4.23
C MET A 100 -0.83 13.25 4.01
N ARG A 101 -0.98 12.82 2.76
CA ARG A 101 -1.62 11.55 2.42
C ARG A 101 -0.82 10.36 2.96
N GLY A 102 0.50 10.37 2.78
CA GLY A 102 1.39 9.33 3.30
C GLY A 102 1.39 9.24 4.82
N ILE A 103 1.53 10.37 5.53
CA ILE A 103 1.52 10.42 7.00
C ILE A 103 0.20 9.89 7.56
N ASN A 104 -0.95 10.27 6.96
CA ASN A 104 -2.26 9.80 7.40
C ASN A 104 -2.37 8.27 7.33
N TYR A 105 -1.88 7.67 6.24
CA TYR A 105 -1.89 6.22 6.11
C TYR A 105 -0.95 5.53 7.11
N ILE A 106 0.27 6.05 7.28
CA ILE A 106 1.26 5.51 8.24
C ILE A 106 0.68 5.51 9.66
N ASN A 107 0.06 6.62 10.06
CA ASN A 107 -0.55 6.76 11.38
C ASN A 107 -1.73 5.79 11.58
N ASN A 108 -2.57 5.61 10.57
CA ASN A 108 -3.69 4.66 10.63
C ASN A 108 -3.20 3.21 10.71
N SER A 109 -2.17 2.86 9.93
CA SER A 109 -1.53 1.54 9.97
C SER A 109 -0.93 1.21 11.35
N ARG A 110 -0.35 2.20 12.03
CA ARG A 110 0.18 2.04 13.40
C ARG A 110 -0.93 1.88 14.45
N ARG A 111 -2.03 2.63 14.33
CA ARG A 111 -3.18 2.53 15.25
C ARG A 111 -3.87 1.16 15.16
N GLY A 112 -3.93 0.57 13.97
CA GLY A 112 -4.48 -0.77 13.75
C GLY A 112 -3.65 -1.91 14.37
N LYS A 113 -2.41 -1.66 14.82
CA LYS A 113 -1.55 -2.64 15.50
C LYS A 113 -1.69 -2.63 17.03
N SER A 114 -2.65 -1.89 17.58
CA SER A 114 -2.80 -1.69 19.04
C SER A 114 -3.88 -2.60 19.68
N PHE A 115 -4.29 -3.68 19.01
CA PHE A 115 -5.26 -4.65 19.51
C PHE A 115 -4.64 -6.05 19.57
#